data_AF-A0A7Y5AD72-F1
#
_entry.id   AF-A0A7Y5AD72-F1
#
_cell.length_a   1.000
_cell.length_b   1.000
_cell.length_c   1.000
_cell.angle_alpha   90.00
_cell.angle_beta   90.00
_cell.angle_gamma   90.00
#
_symmetry.space_group_name_H-M   'P 1'
#
loop_
_entity.id
_entity.type
_entity.pdbx_description
1 polymer ?
#
loop_
_entity_poly.entity_id
_entity_poly.type
_entity_poly.pdbx_seq_one_letter_code
_entity_poly.pdbx_strand_id
1 'polypeptide(L)'
;MNRLAALCLGLLLVLNTSAKAGVEDEMQGFIVDNTISHIGHDFYYYFADRLRATSRLDFNLVVRERPDARWGSLVTVEFEREVMYRRFLPPNTTELKDEAVAAADLVKQQIIQRKLQRLLQDTTDLERDEL
;
A
#
# COMPACT_ATOMS: atom_id res chain seq x y z
N MET A 1 -0.54 -26.51 -54.07
CA MET A 1 -1.50 -25.70 -53.30
C MET A 1 -1.28 -25.70 -51.77
N ASN A 2 -0.43 -26.57 -51.20
CA ASN A 2 -0.28 -26.67 -49.73
C ASN A 2 0.74 -25.71 -49.09
N ARG A 3 1.62 -25.06 -49.87
CA ARG A 3 2.63 -24.15 -49.33
C ARG A 3 2.09 -22.75 -49.00
N LEU A 4 1.10 -22.28 -49.76
CA LEU A 4 0.39 -21.02 -49.49
C LEU A 4 -0.53 -21.13 -48.26
N ALA A 5 -1.21 -22.27 -48.09
CA ALA A 5 -2.02 -22.54 -46.89
C ALA A 5 -1.17 -22.62 -45.61
N ALA A 6 0.03 -23.22 -45.70
CA ALA A 6 0.97 -23.28 -44.59
C ALA A 6 1.52 -21.89 -44.19
N LEU A 7 1.72 -21.01 -45.18
CA LEU A 7 2.14 -19.62 -44.95
C LEU A 7 1.04 -18.78 -44.28
N CYS A 8 -0.23 -18.96 -44.68
CA CYS A 8 -1.36 -18.29 -44.04
C CYS A 8 -1.61 -18.79 -42.60
N LEU A 9 -1.40 -20.09 -42.34
CA LEU A 9 -1.56 -20.67 -41.00
C LEU A 9 -0.46 -20.20 -40.03
N GLY A 10 0.77 -20.03 -40.53
CA GLY A 10 1.86 -19.42 -39.77
C GLY A 10 1.60 -17.94 -39.45
N LEU A 11 1.04 -17.18 -40.39
CA LEU A 11 0.73 -15.76 -40.20
C LEU A 11 -0.43 -15.53 -39.20
N LEU A 12 -1.39 -16.46 -39.14
CA LEU A 12 -2.49 -16.43 -38.17
C LEU A 12 -2.03 -16.78 -36.74
N LEU A 13 -0.92 -17.50 -36.55
CA LEU A 13 -0.38 -17.79 -35.22
C LEU A 13 0.34 -16.59 -34.59
N VAL A 14 0.94 -15.71 -35.41
CA VAL A 14 1.70 -14.53 -34.92
C VAL A 14 0.78 -13.39 -34.48
N LEU A 15 -0.46 -13.35 -34.96
CA LEU A 15 -1.45 -12.32 -34.58
C LEU A 15 -2.13 -12.58 -33.23
N ASN A 16 -1.98 -13.78 -32.65
CA ASN A 16 -2.58 -14.14 -31.36
C ASN A 16 -1.66 -13.92 -30.16
N THR A 17 -0.39 -13.54 -30.37
CA THR A 17 0.50 -13.11 -29.29
C THR A 17 0.29 -11.63 -28.98
N SER A 18 -0.95 -11.23 -28.72
CA SER A 18 -1.18 -10.12 -27.79
C SER A 18 -0.84 -10.64 -26.42
N ALA A 19 0.45 -10.64 -26.09
CA ALA A 19 0.86 -10.60 -24.71
C ALA A 19 0.19 -9.35 -24.13
N LYS A 20 -0.95 -9.51 -23.47
CA LYS A 20 -1.36 -8.58 -22.43
C LYS A 20 -0.17 -8.55 -21.50
N ALA A 21 0.69 -7.55 -21.67
CA ALA A 21 1.48 -7.02 -20.57
C ALA A 21 0.41 -6.65 -19.54
N GLY A 22 0.08 -7.62 -18.69
CA GLY A 22 -0.70 -7.37 -17.50
C GLY A 22 0.03 -6.22 -16.82
N VAL A 23 -0.74 -5.17 -16.53
CA VAL A 23 -0.38 -4.11 -15.60
C VAL A 23 0.64 -4.69 -14.64
N GLU A 24 1.85 -4.13 -14.68
CA GLU A 24 2.98 -4.49 -13.84
C GLU A 24 2.41 -4.93 -12.49
N ASP A 25 2.74 -6.15 -12.05
CA ASP A 25 2.41 -6.65 -10.73
C ASP A 25 3.02 -5.66 -9.74
N GLU A 26 2.25 -4.60 -9.43
CA GLU A 26 2.66 -3.55 -8.51
C GLU A 26 3.01 -4.31 -7.26
N MET A 27 4.30 -4.32 -6.89
CA MET A 27 4.75 -5.00 -5.69
C MET A 27 3.91 -4.47 -4.54
N GLN A 28 2.94 -5.25 -4.07
CA GLN A 28 1.98 -4.87 -3.04
C GLN A 28 2.26 -5.66 -1.77
N GLY A 29 1.96 -5.05 -0.64
CA GLY A 29 2.00 -5.71 0.65
C GLY A 29 3.32 -5.61 1.41
N PHE A 30 4.15 -4.62 1.08
CA PHE A 30 5.34 -4.31 1.88
C PHE A 30 5.14 -3.07 2.75
N ILE A 31 5.80 -3.06 3.91
CA ILE A 31 5.86 -1.93 4.83
C ILE A 31 7.33 -1.50 4.90
N VAL A 32 7.63 -0.33 4.35
CA VAL A 32 8.99 0.22 4.33
C VAL A 32 9.31 0.86 5.66
N ASP A 33 10.45 0.49 6.23
CA ASP A 33 11.02 1.12 7.41
C ASP A 33 11.95 2.28 7.00
N ASN A 34 11.53 3.51 7.26
CA ASN A 34 12.32 4.74 7.14
C ASN A 34 12.52 5.39 8.52
N THR A 35 12.72 4.57 9.54
CA THR A 35 13.06 4.99 10.90
C THR A 35 14.58 4.99 11.12
N ILE A 36 15.04 5.74 12.13
CA ILE A 36 16.46 5.99 12.44
C ILE A 36 16.74 5.66 13.91
N SER A 37 15.84 6.02 14.84
CA SER A 37 16.04 5.79 16.26
C SER A 37 15.55 4.42 16.70
N HIS A 38 15.99 3.98 17.89
CA HIS A 38 15.50 2.75 18.50
C HIS A 38 13.98 2.78 18.72
N ILE A 39 13.44 3.91 19.20
CA ILE A 39 12.00 4.07 19.45
C ILE A 39 11.21 4.00 18.13
N GLY A 40 11.74 4.60 17.06
CA GLY A 40 11.14 4.51 15.73
C GLY A 40 11.11 3.08 15.21
N HIS A 41 12.22 2.35 15.35
CA HIS A 41 12.30 0.96 14.91
C HIS A 41 11.37 0.04 15.72
N ASP A 42 11.29 0.24 17.03
CA ASP A 42 10.35 -0.49 17.89
C ASP A 42 8.90 -0.20 17.51
N PHE A 43 8.57 1.07 17.24
CA PHE A 43 7.25 1.44 16.71
C PHE A 43 6.96 0.70 15.41
N TYR A 44 7.88 0.74 14.43
CA TYR A 44 7.74 0.04 13.16
C TYR A 44 7.51 -1.46 13.37
N TYR A 45 8.27 -2.09 14.26
CA TYR A 45 8.16 -3.51 14.56
C TYR A 45 6.75 -3.88 15.06
N TYR A 46 6.26 -3.21 16.12
CA TYR A 46 4.93 -3.49 16.67
C TYR A 46 3.81 -3.13 15.71
N PHE A 47 3.95 -2.02 14.98
CA PHE A 47 2.99 -1.58 13.97
C PHE A 47 2.85 -2.62 12.85
N ALA A 48 3.98 -3.04 12.29
CA ALA A 48 4.02 -3.99 11.18
C ALA A 48 3.57 -5.39 11.62
N ASP A 49 3.92 -5.80 12.85
CA ASP A 49 3.45 -7.06 13.44
C ASP A 49 1.93 -7.10 13.57
N ARG A 50 1.33 -6.03 14.13
CA ARG A 50 -0.12 -5.91 14.26
C ARG A 50 -0.82 -5.95 12.91
N LEU A 51 -0.30 -5.23 11.91
CA LEU A 51 -0.89 -5.22 10.57
C LEU A 51 -0.85 -6.60 9.91
N ARG A 52 0.30 -7.29 9.96
CA ARG A 52 0.46 -8.65 9.42
C ARG A 52 -0.45 -9.66 10.11
N ALA A 53 -0.67 -9.53 11.42
CA ALA A 53 -1.55 -10.41 12.17
C ALA A 53 -3.03 -10.24 11.80
N THR A 54 -3.44 -9.06 11.31
CA THR A 54 -4.86 -8.69 11.17
C THR A 54 -5.35 -8.68 9.72
N SER A 55 -4.45 -8.68 8.72
CA SER A 55 -4.84 -8.65 7.31
C SER A 55 -3.73 -9.20 6.42
N ARG A 56 -4.13 -9.74 5.26
CA ARG A 56 -3.23 -9.75 4.10
C ARG A 56 -3.04 -8.31 3.66
N LEU A 57 -1.79 -7.89 3.50
CA LEU A 57 -1.45 -6.54 3.09
C LEU A 57 -1.61 -6.45 1.56
N ASP A 58 -2.63 -5.71 1.12
CA ASP A 58 -2.91 -5.40 -0.29
C ASP A 58 -2.62 -3.91 -0.59
N PHE A 59 -1.74 -3.32 0.21
CA PHE A 59 -1.30 -1.93 0.10
C PHE A 59 0.12 -1.79 0.63
N ASN A 60 0.80 -0.75 0.14
CA ASN A 60 2.15 -0.42 0.58
C ASN A 60 2.11 0.74 1.57
N LEU A 61 2.88 0.60 2.66
CA LEU A 61 3.03 1.64 3.66
C LEU A 61 4.49 2.04 3.80
N VAL A 62 4.69 3.31 4.15
CA VAL A 62 6.01 3.83 4.53
C VAL A 62 5.90 4.40 5.94
N VAL A 63 6.69 3.86 6.86
CA VAL A 63 6.82 4.41 8.22
C VAL A 63 8.05 5.29 8.25
N ARG A 64 7.85 6.59 8.43
CA ARG A 64 8.91 7.60 8.44
C ARG A 64 9.09 8.17 9.81
N GLU A 65 10.35 8.42 10.15
CA GLU A 65 10.71 9.06 11.40
C GLU A 65 11.42 10.39 11.15
N ARG A 66 11.15 11.39 12.02
CA ARG A 66 12.00 12.56 12.18
C ARG A 66 12.38 12.71 13.66
N PRO A 67 13.63 12.38 14.04
CA PRO A 67 14.07 12.53 15.41
C PRO A 67 14.19 14.01 15.79
N ASP A 68 13.74 14.35 17.01
CA ASP A 68 13.81 15.67 17.61
C ASP A 68 14.36 15.58 19.04
N ALA A 69 15.53 16.17 19.28
CA ALA A 69 16.22 16.06 20.56
C ALA A 69 15.43 16.63 21.76
N ARG A 70 14.43 17.49 21.53
CA ARG A 70 13.65 18.15 22.59
C ARG A 70 12.36 17.42 22.89
N TRP A 71 11.71 16.86 21.87
CA TRP A 71 10.34 16.33 21.97
C TRP A 71 10.23 14.81 21.73
N GLY A 72 11.34 14.14 21.41
CA GLY A 72 11.38 12.71 21.13
C GLY A 72 11.43 12.44 19.63
N SER A 73 10.51 11.63 19.11
CA SER A 73 10.53 11.28 17.69
C SER A 73 9.17 11.47 17.02
N LEU A 74 9.15 12.21 15.91
CA LEU A 74 7.95 12.34 15.11
C LEU A 74 7.86 11.17 14.15
N VAL A 75 6.87 10.31 14.35
CA VAL A 75 6.57 9.20 13.43
C VAL A 75 5.39 9.55 12.56
N THR A 76 5.52 9.23 11.27
CA THR A 76 4.52 9.44 10.24
C THR A 76 4.33 8.13 9.48
N VAL A 77 3.08 7.74 9.22
CA VAL A 77 2.77 6.61 8.33
C VAL A 77 2.11 7.14 7.07
N GLU A 78 2.68 6.78 5.93
CA GLU A 78 2.25 7.23 4.61
C GLU A 78 1.66 6.07 3.80
N PHE A 79 0.54 6.33 3.14
CA PHE A 79 -0.08 5.47 2.12
C PHE A 79 -0.15 6.27 0.82
N GLU A 80 0.44 5.77 -0.27
CA GLU A 80 0.46 6.45 -1.59
C GLU A 80 0.98 7.91 -1.57
N ARG A 81 1.97 8.21 -0.69
CA ARG A 81 2.53 9.55 -0.42
C ARG A 81 1.61 10.50 0.37
N GLU A 82 0.50 10.00 0.91
CA GLU A 82 -0.39 10.75 1.76
C GLU A 82 -0.24 10.29 3.22
N VAL A 83 -0.20 11.26 4.14
CA VAL A 83 -0.01 11.01 5.57
C VAL A 83 -1.30 10.50 6.21
N MET A 84 -1.31 9.23 6.63
CA MET A 84 -2.48 8.61 7.27
C MET A 84 -2.44 8.82 8.79
N TYR A 85 -1.24 8.73 9.34
CA TYR A 85 -1.01 8.85 10.76
C TYR A 85 0.24 9.67 11.05
N ARG A 86 0.18 10.47 12.11
CA ARG A 86 1.30 11.30 12.56
C ARG A 86 1.22 11.51 14.06
N ARG A 87 2.28 11.16 14.78
CA ARG A 87 2.35 11.38 16.24
C ARG A 87 3.78 11.57 16.73
N PHE A 88 3.92 12.35 17.80
CA PHE A 88 5.17 12.42 18.56
C PHE A 88 5.23 11.28 19.55
N LEU A 89 6.31 10.50 19.47
CA LEU A 89 6.66 9.46 20.41
C LEU A 89 7.61 10.05 21.45
N PRO A 90 7.23 10.09 22.74
CA PRO A 90 8.14 10.51 23.79
C PRO A 90 9.29 9.51 23.93
N PRO A 91 10.41 9.89 24.57
CA PRO A 91 11.54 8.99 24.82
C PRO A 91 11.20 7.79 25.72
N ASN A 92 10.00 7.75 26.32
CA ASN A 92 9.54 6.67 27.16
C ASN A 92 8.91 5.54 26.33
N THR A 93 9.25 4.29 26.62
CA THR A 93 8.84 3.11 25.85
C THR A 93 7.67 2.35 26.45
N THR A 94 7.22 2.66 27.67
CA THR A 94 6.21 1.85 28.40
C THR A 94 4.90 1.66 27.63
N GLU A 95 4.43 2.68 26.90
CA GLU A 95 3.15 2.67 26.17
C GLU A 95 3.34 2.52 24.65
N LEU A 96 4.58 2.37 24.17
CA LEU A 96 4.91 2.40 22.75
C LEU A 96 4.22 1.29 21.96
N LYS A 97 4.13 0.10 22.55
CA LYS A 97 3.50 -1.06 21.93
C LYS A 97 2.00 -0.82 21.70
N ASP A 98 1.30 -0.37 22.73
CA ASP A 98 -0.15 -0.14 22.66
C ASP A 98 -0.45 1.00 21.67
N GLU A 99 0.38 2.04 21.66
CA GLU A 99 0.30 3.14 20.70
C GLU A 99 0.51 2.66 19.25
N ALA A 100 1.51 1.81 19.01
CA ALA A 100 1.78 1.25 17.68
C ALA A 100 0.65 0.32 17.20
N VAL A 101 0.08 -0.48 18.10
CA VAL A 101 -1.07 -1.34 17.80
C VAL A 101 -2.30 -0.51 17.47
N ALA A 102 -2.59 0.53 18.25
CA ALA A 102 -3.70 1.45 17.99
C ALA A 102 -3.52 2.20 16.65
N ALA A 103 -2.30 2.66 16.37
CA ALA A 103 -1.96 3.31 15.11
C ALA A 103 -2.17 2.37 13.91
N ALA A 104 -1.78 1.10 14.02
CA ALA A 104 -1.99 0.08 12.98
C ALA A 104 -3.48 -0.12 12.67
N ASP A 105 -4.30 -0.24 13.71
CA ASP A 105 -5.76 -0.42 13.56
C ASP A 105 -6.42 0.80 12.92
N LEU A 106 -6.00 2.01 13.33
CA LEU A 106 -6.50 3.27 12.78
C LEU A 106 -6.12 3.43 11.29
N VAL A 107 -4.85 3.24 10.95
CA VAL A 107 -4.36 3.36 9.57
C VAL A 107 -5.08 2.35 8.67
N LYS A 108 -5.26 1.12 9.13
CA LYS A 108 -6.03 0.09 8.39
C LYS A 108 -7.45 0.56 8.10
N GLN A 109 -8.16 1.08 9.11
CA GLN A 109 -9.53 1.55 8.93
C GLN A 109 -9.63 2.69 7.91
N GLN A 110 -8.71 3.67 7.98
CA GLN A 110 -8.66 4.80 7.05
C GLN A 110 -8.42 4.34 5.60
N ILE A 111 -7.50 3.39 5.40
CA ILE A 111 -7.22 2.85 4.06
C ILE A 111 -8.44 2.13 3.50
N ILE A 112 -9.10 1.29 4.30
CA ILE A 112 -10.32 0.58 3.88
C ILE A 112 -11.42 1.57 3.48
N GLN A 113 -11.66 2.61 4.29
CA GLN A 113 -12.65 3.64 3.99
C GLN A 113 -12.32 4.37 2.69
N ARG A 114 -11.05 4.70 2.45
CA ARG A 114 -10.63 5.35 1.21
C ARG A 114 -10.77 4.46 -0.01
N LYS A 115 -10.38 3.19 0.09
CA LYS A 115 -10.58 2.20 -0.98
C LYS A 115 -12.06 2.07 -1.32
N LEU A 116 -12.93 1.98 -0.30
CA LEU A 116 -14.38 1.94 -0.50
C LEU A 116 -14.89 3.21 -1.21
N GLN A 117 -14.44 4.39 -0.78
CA GLN A 117 -14.85 5.65 -1.39
C GLN A 117 -14.46 5.73 -2.87
N ARG A 118 -13.24 5.31 -3.24
CA ARG A 118 -12.80 5.25 -4.64
C ARG A 118 -13.68 4.32 -5.47
N LEU A 119 -13.94 3.11 -4.96
CA LEU A 119 -14.80 2.14 -5.65
C LEU A 119 -16.24 2.67 -5.86
N LEU A 120 -16.80 3.37 -4.89
CA LEU A 120 -18.14 3.97 -5.01
C LEU A 120 -18.17 5.15 -5.99
N GLN A 121 -17.13 5.99 -5.98
CA GLN A 121 -17.01 7.12 -6.91
C GLN A 121 -16.89 6.64 -8.36
N ASP A 122 -16.02 5.67 -8.62
CA ASP A 122 -15.83 5.08 -9.96
C ASP A 122 -17.14 4.50 -10.52
N THR A 123 -17.99 3.89 -9.67
CA THR A 123 -19.29 3.37 -10.11
C THR A 123 -20.33 4.45 -10.38
N THR A 124 -20.25 5.60 -9.71
CA THR A 124 -21.25 6.68 -9.84
C THR A 124 -21.04 7.49 -11.12
N ASP A 125 -19.79 7.64 -11.56
CA ASP A 125 -19.45 8.39 -12.79
C ASP A 125 -19.88 7.66 -14.08
N LEU A 126 -20.15 6.35 -14.01
CA LEU A 126 -20.67 5.55 -15.14
C LEU A 126 -22.17 5.77 -15.42
N GLU A 127 -22.94 6.35 -14.49
CA GLU A 127 -24.40 6.53 -14.65
C GLU A 127 -24.79 7.86 -15.34
N ARG A 128 -23.83 8.74 -15.66
CA ARG A 128 -24.12 10.16 -15.90
C ARG A 128 -23.82 10.69 -17.31
N ASP A 129 -23.60 9.81 -18.30
CA ASP A 129 -23.29 10.22 -19.68
C ASP A 129 -24.16 9.53 -20.76
N GLU A 130 -25.48 9.47 -20.56
CA GLU A 130 -26.42 9.06 -21.62
C GLU A 130 -27.81 9.74 -21.42
N LEU A 131 -27.97 11.03 -21.76
CA LEU A 131 -29.26 11.65 -22.13
C LEU A 131 -29.08 12.79 -23.15
#